data_AF-A0A5Z5KJ08-F1
#
_entry.id   AF-A0A5Z5KJ08-F1
#
_cell.length_a   1.000
_cell.length_b   1.000
_cell.length_c   1.000
_cell.angle_alpha   90.00
_cell.angle_beta   90.00
_cell.angle_gamma   90.00
#
_symmetry.space_group_name_H-M   'P 1'
#
loop_
_entity.id
_entity.type
_entity.pdbx_description
1 polymer ?
#
loop_
_entity_poly.entity_id
_entity_poly.type
_entity_poly.pdbx_seq_one_letter_code
_entity_poly.pdbx_strand_id
1 'polypeptide(L)'
;KRDDFSKQSLDEYRQHLDEGPMRDMRMYQKLPAFLDNPRMFTAYPEMAVNIARDLFTVDGSAPVPMRKKILRHAKKVGFINLMKDGLKGVTVL
;
A
#
# COMPACT_ATOMS: atom_id res chain seq x y z
N LYS A 1 -10.66 17.00 41.94
CA LYS A 1 -10.09 15.80 41.28
C LYS A 1 -10.82 14.59 41.82
N ARG A 2 -11.33 13.69 40.98
CA ARG A 2 -11.78 12.37 41.43
C ARG A 2 -10.52 11.51 41.54
N ASP A 3 -10.07 11.22 42.76
CA ASP A 3 -8.93 10.32 43.02
C ASP A 3 -9.38 8.85 42.95
N ASP A 4 -10.12 8.51 41.89
CA ASP A 4 -10.66 7.17 41.65
C ASP A 4 -9.82 6.48 40.57
N PHE A 5 -8.97 5.56 41.00
CA PHE A 5 -8.12 4.72 40.15
C PHE A 5 -8.65 3.30 40.03
N SER A 6 -9.94 3.09 40.29
CA SER A 6 -10.57 1.81 40.05
C SER A 6 -10.50 1.43 38.57
N LYS A 7 -10.55 0.12 38.28
CA LYS A 7 -10.58 -0.37 36.89
C LYS A 7 -11.70 0.26 36.06
N GLN A 8 -12.81 0.60 36.71
CA GLN A 8 -14.00 1.13 36.05
C GLN A 8 -13.81 2.56 35.56
N SER A 9 -13.12 3.43 36.32
CA SER A 9 -12.83 4.80 35.86
C SER A 9 -11.76 4.83 34.76
N LEU A 10 -10.82 3.89 34.79
CA LEU A 10 -9.75 3.78 33.78
C LEU A 10 -10.23 3.16 32.46
N ASP A 11 -11.37 2.46 32.47
CA ASP A 11 -11.97 1.86 31.28
C ASP A 11 -12.51 2.93 30.30
N GLU A 12 -12.97 4.08 30.80
CA GLU A 12 -13.40 5.22 29.97
C GLU A 12 -12.25 5.72 29.07
N TYR A 13 -11.03 5.79 29.60
CA TYR A 13 -9.86 6.15 28.82
C TYR A 13 -9.57 5.12 27.72
N ARG A 14 -9.76 3.83 28.02
CA ARG A 14 -9.59 2.76 27.03
C ARG A 14 -10.62 2.86 25.91
N GLN A 15 -11.87 3.19 26.24
CA GLN A 15 -12.93 3.40 25.26
C GLN A 15 -12.61 4.57 24.31
N HIS A 16 -12.16 5.71 24.85
CA HIS A 16 -11.73 6.84 24.02
C HIS A 16 -10.54 6.52 23.10
N LEU A 17 -9.59 5.70 23.58
CA LEU A 17 -8.50 5.22 22.74
C LEU A 17 -9.00 4.30 21.62
N ASP A 18 -9.93 3.40 21.94
CA ASP A 18 -10.53 2.43 21.01
C ASP A 18 -11.38 3.11 19.91
N GLU A 19 -12.02 4.24 20.21
CA GLU A 19 -12.76 5.07 19.25
C GLU A 19 -11.87 5.99 18.41
N GLY A 20 -10.65 6.30 18.88
CA GLY A 20 -9.69 7.15 18.21
C GLY A 20 -8.47 6.39 17.67
N PRO A 21 -7.24 6.66 18.16
CA PRO A 21 -6.00 6.17 17.55
C PRO A 21 -5.90 4.64 17.40
N MET A 22 -6.49 3.86 18.31
CA MET A 22 -6.44 2.39 18.22
C MET A 22 -7.20 1.87 17.00
N ARG A 23 -8.22 2.58 16.53
CA ARG A 23 -8.95 2.24 15.30
C ARG A 23 -8.00 2.27 14.11
N ASP A 24 -7.22 3.33 13.97
CA ASP A 24 -6.26 3.50 12.87
C ASP A 24 -5.13 2.47 12.98
N MET A 25 -4.61 2.25 14.19
CA MET A 25 -3.59 1.21 14.42
C MET A 25 -4.09 -0.19 14.04
N ARG A 26 -5.36 -0.53 14.30
CA ARG A 26 -5.97 -1.80 13.90
C ARG A 26 -6.16 -1.90 12.39
N MET A 27 -6.54 -0.81 11.73
CA MET A 27 -6.67 -0.75 10.28
C MET A 27 -5.33 -1.06 9.61
N TYR A 28 -4.24 -0.42 10.06
CA TYR A 28 -2.92 -0.58 9.47
C TYR A 28 -2.04 -1.67 10.11
N GLN A 29 -2.56 -2.48 11.03
CA GLN A 29 -1.75 -3.45 11.79
C GLN A 29 -1.01 -4.46 10.91
N LYS A 30 -1.54 -4.78 9.72
CA LYS A 30 -0.93 -5.74 8.78
C LYS A 30 -0.02 -5.05 7.75
N LEU A 31 -0.01 -3.71 7.71
CA LEU A 31 0.75 -2.93 6.74
C LEU A 31 2.26 -3.15 6.84
N PRO A 32 2.90 -3.20 8.02
CA PRO A 32 4.33 -3.45 8.11
C PRO A 32 4.75 -4.79 7.49
N ALA A 33 3.99 -5.86 7.77
CA ALA A 33 4.24 -7.18 7.20
C ALA A 33 4.02 -7.24 5.68
N PHE A 34 3.12 -6.41 5.16
CA PHE A 34 2.93 -6.25 3.71
C PHE A 34 4.08 -5.49 3.06
N LEU A 35 4.59 -4.45 3.73
CA LEU A 35 5.73 -3.66 3.28
C LEU A 35 7.06 -4.42 3.37
N ASP A 36 7.17 -5.47 4.17
CA ASP A 36 8.34 -6.36 4.24
C ASP A 36 8.63 -7.15 2.94
N ASN A 37 7.93 -6.83 1.84
CA ASN A 37 8.24 -7.30 0.50
C ASN A 37 9.15 -6.28 -0.21
N PRO A 38 10.43 -6.60 -0.50
CA PRO A 38 11.38 -5.66 -1.12
C PRO A 38 10.91 -5.05 -2.45
N ARG A 39 9.99 -5.71 -3.17
CA ARG A 39 9.42 -5.22 -4.44
C ARG A 39 8.62 -3.92 -4.26
N MET A 40 8.06 -3.68 -3.07
CA MET A 40 7.28 -2.49 -2.77
C MET A 40 8.11 -1.20 -2.85
N PHE A 41 9.41 -1.31 -2.57
CA PHE A 41 10.34 -0.18 -2.54
C PHE A 41 11.29 -0.13 -3.74
N THR A 42 11.28 -1.15 -4.59
CA THR A 42 12.19 -1.26 -5.75
C THR A 42 11.42 -1.40 -7.04
N ALA A 43 10.85 -2.58 -7.28
CA ALA A 43 10.24 -2.97 -8.55
C ALA A 43 8.99 -2.16 -8.90
N TYR A 44 8.10 -1.86 -7.94
CA TYR A 44 6.87 -1.11 -8.24
C TYR A 44 7.13 0.38 -8.51
N PRO A 45 7.94 1.11 -7.72
CA PRO A 45 8.33 2.48 -8.06
C PRO A 45 9.04 2.56 -9.41
N GLU A 46 9.99 1.65 -9.69
CA GLU A 46 10.71 1.63 -10.96
C GLU A 46 9.75 1.38 -12.15
N MET A 47 8.81 0.46 -12.00
CA MET A 47 7.77 0.20 -13.00
C MET A 47 6.94 1.45 -13.28
N ALA A 48 6.49 2.17 -12.24
CA ALA A 48 5.71 3.39 -12.39
C ALA A 48 6.50 4.50 -13.12
N VAL A 49 7.76 4.70 -12.75
CA VAL A 49 8.66 5.67 -13.41
C VAL A 49 8.87 5.30 -14.88
N ASN A 50 9.10 4.03 -15.19
CA ASN A 50 9.30 3.57 -16.56
C ASN A 50 8.03 3.69 -17.41
N ILE A 51 6.85 3.40 -16.84
CA ILE A 51 5.57 3.65 -17.50
C ILE A 51 5.40 5.15 -17.77
N ALA A 52 5.63 6.01 -16.77
CA ALA A 52 5.51 7.46 -16.94
C ALA A 52 6.47 7.98 -18.02
N ARG A 53 7.72 7.53 -18.01
CA ARG A 53 8.71 7.86 -19.06
C ARG A 53 8.21 7.46 -20.44
N ASP A 54 7.71 6.24 -20.60
CA ASP A 54 7.19 5.75 -21.88
C ASP A 54 5.93 6.47 -22.37
N LEU A 55 5.15 7.06 -21.45
CA LEU A 55 3.94 7.82 -21.74
C LEU A 55 4.24 9.27 -22.13
N PHE A 56 5.18 9.90 -21.43
CA PHE A 56 5.44 11.33 -21.56
C PHE A 56 6.68 11.67 -22.39
N THR A 57 7.48 10.67 -22.79
CA THR A 57 8.58 10.88 -23.74
C THR A 57 8.06 10.78 -25.17
N VAL A 58 8.19 11.87 -25.94
CA VAL A 58 7.91 11.89 -27.38
C VAL A 58 9.21 11.57 -28.12
N ASP A 59 9.36 10.34 -28.57
CA ASP A 59 10.57 9.82 -29.22
C ASP A 59 10.49 9.78 -30.76
N GLY A 60 9.38 10.29 -31.34
CA GLY A 60 9.14 10.29 -32.78
C GLY A 60 8.89 8.89 -33.38
N SER A 61 8.81 7.84 -32.56
CA SER A 61 8.55 6.47 -33.00
C SER A 61 7.06 6.22 -33.30
N ALA A 62 6.78 5.15 -34.05
CA ALA A 62 5.41 4.79 -34.40
C ALA A 62 4.53 4.62 -33.14
N PRO A 63 3.29 5.16 -33.13
CA PRO A 63 2.43 5.09 -31.95
C PRO A 63 2.15 3.63 -31.55
N VAL A 64 2.72 3.21 -30.43
CA VAL A 64 2.45 1.89 -29.85
C VAL A 64 1.26 2.01 -28.89
N PRO A 65 0.27 1.11 -28.92
CA PRO A 65 -0.84 1.15 -27.98
C PRO A 65 -0.37 1.18 -26.53
N MET A 66 -0.88 2.13 -25.75
CA MET A 66 -0.51 2.37 -24.35
C MET A 66 -0.55 1.09 -23.50
N ARG A 67 -1.59 0.27 -23.68
CA ARG A 67 -1.75 -1.03 -23.02
C ARG A 67 -0.54 -1.95 -23.23
N LYS A 68 0.09 -1.96 -24.40
CA LYS A 68 1.26 -2.81 -24.69
C LYS A 68 2.52 -2.34 -23.95
N LYS A 69 2.70 -1.02 -23.80
CA LYS A 69 3.81 -0.43 -23.01
C LYS A 69 3.67 -0.82 -21.53
N ILE A 70 2.48 -0.66 -20.96
CA ILE A 70 2.17 -1.06 -19.58
C ILE A 70 2.37 -2.58 -19.38
N LEU A 71 1.84 -3.40 -20.29
CA LEU A 71 1.94 -4.87 -20.20
C LEU A 71 3.41 -5.34 -20.21
N ARG A 72 4.28 -4.66 -20.97
CA ARG A 72 5.71 -4.98 -21.05
C ARG A 72 6.41 -4.74 -19.71
N HIS A 73 6.12 -3.63 -19.05
CA HIS A 73 6.69 -3.32 -17.73
C HIS A 73 6.12 -4.22 -16.64
N ALA A 74 4.82 -4.50 -16.67
CA ALA A 74 4.18 -5.47 -15.76
C ALA A 74 4.78 -6.89 -15.90
N LYS A 75 5.10 -7.31 -17.14
CA LYS A 75 5.75 -8.61 -17.39
C LYS A 75 7.16 -8.69 -16.79
N LYS A 76 7.91 -7.58 -16.77
CA LYS A 76 9.27 -7.53 -16.19
C LYS A 76 9.25 -7.72 -14.67
N VAL A 77 8.24 -7.18 -13.99
CA VAL A 77 8.06 -7.33 -12.53
C VAL A 77 7.47 -8.70 -12.16
N GLY A 78 6.75 -9.32 -13.10
CA GLY A 78 6.14 -10.64 -12.98
C GLY A 78 4.66 -10.57 -12.59
N PHE A 79 3.77 -11.01 -13.50
CA PHE A 79 2.31 -10.92 -13.32
C PHE A 79 1.79 -11.60 -12.06
N ILE A 80 2.38 -12.75 -11.68
CA ILE A 80 1.97 -13.50 -10.50
C ILE A 80 2.28 -12.70 -9.23
N ASN A 81 3.42 -12.02 -9.17
CA ASN A 81 3.78 -11.16 -8.05
C ASN A 81 2.87 -9.95 -7.98
N LEU A 82 2.58 -9.31 -9.12
CA LEU A 82 1.68 -8.17 -9.21
C LEU A 82 0.26 -8.51 -8.73
N MET A 83 -0.29 -9.65 -9.16
CA MET A 83 -1.62 -10.10 -8.73
C MET A 83 -1.63 -10.47 -7.24
N LYS A 84 -0.62 -11.20 -6.77
CA LYS A 84 -0.52 -11.61 -5.36
C LYS A 84 -0.37 -10.42 -4.42
N ASP A 85 0.47 -9.46 -4.80
CA ASP A 85 0.69 -8.25 -4.01
C ASP A 85 -0.52 -7.30 -4.07
N GLY A 86 -1.25 -7.26 -5.21
CA GLY A 86 -2.51 -6.53 -5.34
C GLY A 86 -3.61 -7.09 -4.43
N LEU A 87 -3.80 -8.41 -4.41
CA LEU A 87 -4.76 -9.06 -3.50
C LEU A 87 -4.39 -8.84 -2.04
N LYS A 88 -3.10 -8.98 -1.69
CA LYS A 88 -2.63 -8.71 -0.33
C LYS A 88 -2.85 -7.26 0.09
N GLY A 89 -2.57 -6.30 -0.79
CA GLY A 89 -2.79 -4.88 -0.50
C GLY A 89 -4.23 -4.55 -0.17
N VAL A 90 -5.20 -5.11 -0.92
CA VAL A 90 -6.63 -4.93 -0.66
C VAL A 90 -7.07 -5.56 0.67
N THR A 91 -6.45 -6.66 1.10
CA THR A 91 -6.79 -7.32 2.39
C THR A 91 -6.11 -6.70 3.61
N VAL A 92 -5.12 -5.83 3.39
CA VAL A 92 -4.31 -5.18 4.42
C VAL A 92 -4.80 -3.76 4.71
N LEU A 93 -5.47 -3.12 3.74
CA LEU A 93 -6.16 -1.84 3.84
C LEU A 93 -7.63 -2.05 4.23
#